data_AF-A0A966QDJ4-F1
#
_entry.id   AF-A0A966QDJ4-F1
#
_cell.length_a   1.000
_cell.length_b   1.000
_cell.length_c   1.000
_cell.angle_alpha   90.00
_cell.angle_beta   90.00
_cell.angle_gamma   90.00
#
_symmetry.space_group_name_H-M   'P 1'
#
loop_
_entity.id
_entity.type
_entity.pdbx_description
1 polymer ?
#
loop_
_entity_poly.entity_id
_entity_poly.type
_entity_poly.pdbx_seq_one_letter_code
_entity_poly.pdbx_strand_id
1 'polypeptide(L)'
;MNALFSVTSLGDRYRQLLNKTWRRIPLLDRWLLSELLGPLVFGIGAFTAVSLSVGAVFDLVRKVAESGLPLQVAAHVLILQTPSFLVLSFPMATLMATLLTYSKLSSNSELTALRSVGVATWRMVMPAMVLALTMTVITFTFNEVVVPSSLYQAKL
;
A
#
# COMPACT_ATOMS: atom_id res chain seq x y z
N MET A 1 53.96 11.39 -0.75
CA MET A 1 52.95 12.38 -1.17
C MET A 1 51.98 11.88 -2.26
N ASN A 2 51.91 10.56 -2.56
CA ASN A 2 51.06 10.00 -3.64
C ASN A 2 50.03 8.94 -3.18
N ALA A 3 49.84 8.73 -1.88
CA ALA A 3 48.91 7.71 -1.36
C ALA A 3 47.49 8.25 -1.09
N LEU A 4 47.29 9.58 -1.10
CA LEU A 4 46.00 10.22 -0.80
C LEU A 4 45.12 10.46 -2.03
N PHE A 5 45.62 10.27 -3.25
CA PHE A 5 44.87 10.46 -4.51
C PHE A 5 44.20 9.19 -5.05
N SER A 6 44.52 7.99 -4.53
CA SER A 6 43.91 6.74 -5.01
C SER A 6 42.60 6.39 -4.29
N VAL A 7 42.41 6.87 -3.05
CA VAL A 7 41.23 6.56 -2.22
C VAL A 7 40.03 7.44 -2.60
N THR A 8 40.26 8.71 -2.98
CA THR A 8 39.21 9.64 -3.43
C THR A 8 38.58 9.24 -4.76
N SER A 9 39.33 8.58 -5.65
CA SER A 9 38.85 8.10 -6.95
C SER A 9 37.85 6.93 -6.87
N LEU A 10 37.88 6.12 -5.81
CA LEU A 10 37.01 4.95 -5.66
C LEU A 10 35.60 5.33 -5.18
N GLY A 11 35.48 6.38 -4.35
CA GLY A 11 34.20 6.89 -3.85
C GLY A 11 33.34 7.52 -4.95
N ASP A 12 33.96 8.25 -5.88
CA ASP A 12 33.25 8.88 -7.00
C ASP A 12 32.68 7.85 -7.99
N ARG A 13 33.36 6.72 -8.18
CA ARG A 13 32.91 5.63 -9.07
C ARG A 13 31.69 4.91 -8.50
N TYR A 14 31.61 4.73 -7.18
CA TYR A 14 30.44 4.15 -6.51
C TYR A 14 29.24 5.11 -6.55
N ARG A 15 29.49 6.42 -6.38
CA ARG A 15 28.48 7.48 -6.51
C ARG A 15 27.92 7.56 -7.93
N GLN A 16 28.75 7.36 -8.95
CA GLN A 16 28.35 7.32 -10.35
C GLN A 16 27.53 6.08 -10.71
N LEU A 17 27.84 4.91 -10.14
CA LEU A 17 27.05 3.68 -10.35
C LEU A 17 25.66 3.79 -9.70
N LEU A 18 25.57 4.35 -8.49
CA LEU A 18 24.30 4.62 -7.82
C LEU A 18 23.45 5.64 -8.59
N ASN A 19 24.05 6.70 -9.13
CA ASN A 19 23.33 7.72 -9.88
C ASN A 19 22.84 7.24 -11.26
N LYS A 20 23.50 6.23 -11.85
CA LYS A 20 23.16 5.66 -13.16
C LYS A 20 21.90 4.80 -13.12
N THR A 21 21.68 4.08 -12.03
CA THR A 21 20.44 3.30 -11.80
C THR A 21 19.29 4.21 -11.39
N TRP A 22 19.57 5.26 -10.61
CA TRP A 22 18.55 6.20 -10.14
C TRP A 22 18.02 7.15 -11.24
N ARG A 23 18.84 7.49 -12.23
CA ARG A 23 18.43 8.28 -13.42
C ARG A 23 17.50 7.53 -14.38
N ARG A 24 17.25 6.23 -14.20
CA ARG A 24 16.37 5.45 -15.07
C ARG A 24 14.88 5.65 -14.77
N ILE A 25 14.53 6.10 -13.57
CA ILE A 25 13.14 6.37 -13.19
C ILE A 25 12.87 7.87 -13.45
N PRO A 26 11.87 8.23 -14.27
CA PRO A 26 11.49 9.62 -14.46
C PRO A 26 11.16 10.28 -13.12
N LEU A 27 11.60 11.53 -12.93
CA LEU A 27 11.31 12.28 -11.70
C LEU A 27 9.80 12.33 -11.41
N LEU A 28 9.00 12.38 -12.48
CA LEU A 28 7.53 12.36 -12.45
C LEU A 28 6.97 11.08 -11.82
N ASP A 29 7.46 9.91 -12.23
CA ASP A 29 6.92 8.62 -11.79
C ASP A 29 7.17 8.42 -10.29
N ARG A 30 8.37 8.79 -9.82
CA ARG A 30 8.72 8.72 -8.40
C ARG A 30 7.87 9.67 -7.56
N TRP A 31 7.69 10.90 -8.04
CA TRP A 31 6.87 11.89 -7.35
C TRP A 31 5.40 11.44 -7.27
N LEU A 32 4.86 10.92 -8.37
CA LEU A 32 3.49 10.44 -8.42
C LEU A 32 3.28 9.18 -7.56
N LEU A 33 4.26 8.28 -7.50
CA LEU A 33 4.25 7.13 -6.59
C LEU A 33 4.27 7.56 -5.12
N SER A 34 5.07 8.57 -4.73
CA SER A 34 5.04 9.07 -3.35
C SER A 34 3.70 9.70 -3.00
N GLU A 35 3.04 10.36 -3.95
CA GLU A 35 1.72 10.95 -3.73
C GLU A 35 0.61 9.88 -3.66
N LEU A 36 0.78 8.72 -4.31
CA LEU A 36 -0.13 7.57 -4.22
C LEU A 36 0.03 6.81 -2.89
N LEU A 37 1.25 6.70 -2.36
CA LEU A 37 1.53 5.92 -1.16
C LEU A 37 0.84 6.48 0.09
N GLY A 38 0.76 7.80 0.24
CA GLY A 38 0.11 8.43 1.40
C GLY A 38 -1.36 8.02 1.54
N PRO A 39 -2.21 8.30 0.54
CA PRO A 39 -3.61 7.87 0.53
C PRO A 39 -3.79 6.35 0.55
N LEU A 40 -2.85 5.57 0.03
CA LEU A 40 -2.90 4.11 0.07
C LEU A 40 -2.73 3.56 1.48
N VAL A 41 -1.70 3.99 2.20
CA VAL A 41 -1.48 3.55 3.59
C VAL A 41 -2.65 4.01 4.48
N PHE A 42 -3.09 5.25 4.28
CA PHE A 42 -4.27 5.77 4.97
C PHE A 42 -5.53 4.95 4.64
N GLY A 43 -5.77 4.62 3.37
CA GLY A 43 -6.89 3.80 2.93
C GLY A 43 -6.88 2.40 3.54
N ILE A 44 -5.72 1.72 3.54
CA ILE A 44 -5.59 0.39 4.15
C ILE A 44 -5.95 0.46 5.64
N GLY A 45 -5.40 1.44 6.36
CA GLY A 45 -5.68 1.63 7.79
C GLY A 45 -7.15 1.95 8.06
N ALA A 46 -7.73 2.88 7.30
CA ALA A 46 -9.12 3.30 7.44
C ALA A 46 -10.11 2.16 7.16
N PHE A 47 -9.95 1.46 6.02
CA PHE A 47 -10.82 0.34 5.68
C PHE A 47 -10.67 -0.82 6.67
N THR A 48 -9.44 -1.16 7.06
CA THR A 48 -9.22 -2.22 8.05
C THR A 48 -9.86 -1.87 9.40
N ALA A 49 -9.71 -0.63 9.87
CA ALA A 49 -10.29 -0.19 11.14
C ALA A 49 -11.82 -0.21 11.12
N VAL A 50 -12.44 0.26 10.02
CA VAL A 50 -13.90 0.25 9.86
C VAL A 50 -14.42 -1.18 9.76
N SER A 51 -13.81 -2.03 8.92
CA SER A 51 -14.22 -3.42 8.76
C SER A 51 -14.09 -4.22 10.05
N LEU A 52 -13.01 -4.01 10.83
CA LEU A 52 -12.81 -4.68 12.11
C LEU A 52 -13.84 -4.25 13.15
N SER A 53 -14.14 -2.95 13.21
CA SER A 53 -15.14 -2.39 14.12
C SER A 53 -16.55 -2.90 13.81
N VAL A 54 -16.93 -2.95 12.52
CA VAL A 54 -18.28 -3.37 12.11
C VAL A 54 -18.43 -4.90 12.16
N GLY A 55 -17.44 -5.65 11.67
CA GLY A 55 -17.52 -7.11 11.57
C GLY A 55 -17.18 -7.82 12.87
N ALA A 56 -15.93 -7.72 13.32
CA ALA A 56 -15.45 -8.54 14.44
C ALA A 56 -15.96 -8.05 15.80
N VAL A 57 -15.95 -6.74 16.05
CA VAL A 57 -16.28 -6.21 17.39
C VAL A 57 -17.76 -6.39 17.71
N PHE A 58 -18.68 -6.14 16.79
CA PHE A 58 -20.11 -6.37 17.02
C PHE A 58 -20.43 -7.85 17.26
N ASP A 59 -19.86 -8.76 16.47
CA ASP A 59 -20.06 -10.19 16.64
C ASP A 59 -19.49 -10.70 17.97
N LEU A 60 -18.33 -10.17 18.38
CA LEU A 60 -17.71 -10.50 19.67
C LEU A 60 -18.52 -9.97 20.84
N VAL A 61 -19.04 -8.74 20.77
CA VAL A 61 -19.88 -8.16 21.84
C VAL A 61 -21.15 -8.99 22.02
N ARG A 62 -21.79 -9.44 20.92
CA ARG A 62 -22.95 -10.35 21.01
C ARG A 62 -22.57 -11.68 21.65
N LYS A 63 -21.48 -12.31 21.22
CA LYS A 63 -21.01 -13.59 21.80
C LYS A 63 -20.60 -13.50 23.27
N VAL A 64 -20.00 -12.38 23.68
CA VAL A 64 -19.66 -12.15 25.10
C VAL A 64 -20.93 -11.94 25.93
N ALA A 65 -21.90 -11.18 25.42
CA ALA A 65 -23.17 -10.93 26.10
C ALA A 65 -24.06 -12.19 26.22
N GLU A 66 -24.07 -13.05 25.19
CA GLU A 66 -24.91 -14.25 25.15
C GLU A 66 -24.25 -15.48 25.79
N SER A 67 -22.93 -15.62 25.71
CA SER A 67 -22.22 -16.86 26.09
C SER A 67 -21.21 -16.70 27.25
N GLY A 68 -21.08 -15.49 27.83
CA GLY A 68 -20.19 -15.24 28.97
C GLY A 68 -18.70 -15.45 28.66
N LEU A 69 -18.29 -15.29 27.40
CA LEU A 69 -16.92 -15.57 26.97
C LEU A 69 -15.89 -14.67 27.67
N PRO A 70 -14.76 -15.22 28.15
CA PRO A 70 -13.68 -14.42 28.70
C PRO A 70 -13.11 -13.47 27.65
N LEU A 71 -12.88 -12.21 28.03
CA LEU A 71 -12.40 -11.13 27.16
C LEU A 71 -11.09 -11.48 26.42
N GLN A 72 -10.28 -12.36 27.01
CA GLN A 72 -9.03 -12.87 26.43
C GLN A 72 -9.27 -13.70 25.16
N VAL A 73 -10.33 -14.51 25.12
CA VAL A 73 -10.70 -15.31 23.94
C VAL A 73 -11.24 -14.40 22.84
N ALA A 74 -12.01 -13.38 23.21
CA ALA A 74 -12.51 -12.38 22.27
C ALA A 74 -11.37 -11.63 21.56
N ALA A 75 -10.34 -11.21 22.29
CA ALA A 75 -9.16 -10.57 21.71
C ALA A 75 -8.40 -11.50 20.74
N HIS A 76 -8.30 -12.79 21.06
CA HIS A 76 -7.63 -13.77 20.20
C HIS A 76 -8.39 -13.99 18.88
N VAL A 77 -9.73 -14.10 18.95
CA VAL A 77 -10.60 -14.20 17.77
C VAL A 77 -10.52 -12.94 16.92
N LEU A 78 -10.43 -11.77 17.54
CA LEU A 78 -10.30 -10.49 16.84
C LEU A 78 -9.01 -10.46 16.00
N ILE A 79 -7.88 -10.88 16.58
CA ILE A 79 -6.60 -11.02 15.86
C ILE A 79 -6.73 -12.04 14.72
N LEU A 80 -7.39 -13.18 14.94
CA LEU A 80 -7.58 -14.20 13.91
C LEU A 80 -8.44 -13.74 12.73
N GLN A 81 -9.36 -12.79 12.96
CA GLN A 81 -10.24 -12.22 11.93
C GLN A 81 -9.61 -11.05 11.17
N THR A 82 -8.62 -10.34 11.76
CA THR A 82 -7.93 -9.22 11.07
C THR A 82 -7.39 -9.55 9.67
N PRO A 83 -6.72 -10.70 9.42
CA PRO A 83 -6.14 -10.93 8.10
C PRO A 83 -7.21 -11.18 7.02
N SER A 84 -8.39 -11.69 7.37
CA SER A 84 -9.53 -11.84 6.45
C SER A 84 -10.06 -10.48 5.97
N PHE A 85 -10.15 -9.50 6.86
CA PHE A 85 -10.58 -8.14 6.51
C PHE A 85 -9.51 -7.36 5.72
N LEU A 86 -8.23 -7.61 5.98
CA LEU A 86 -7.13 -6.99 5.23
C LEU A 86 -7.16 -7.34 3.74
N VAL A 87 -7.48 -8.60 3.40
CA VAL A 87 -7.58 -9.06 2.00
C VAL A 87 -8.62 -8.25 1.21
N LEU A 88 -9.75 -7.90 1.83
CA LEU A 88 -10.79 -7.07 1.22
C LEU A 88 -10.43 -5.57 1.23
N SER A 89 -9.65 -5.13 2.22
CA SER A 89 -9.26 -3.74 2.39
C SER A 89 -8.23 -3.29 1.35
N PHE A 90 -7.34 -4.18 0.87
CA PHE A 90 -6.35 -3.84 -0.15
C PHE A 90 -6.96 -3.29 -1.45
N PRO A 91 -7.88 -3.98 -2.16
CA PRO A 91 -8.45 -3.46 -3.39
C PRO A 91 -9.25 -2.17 -3.15
N MET A 92 -10.01 -2.07 -2.05
CA MET A 92 -10.75 -0.86 -1.69
C MET A 92 -9.83 0.33 -1.45
N ALA A 93 -8.74 0.12 -0.71
CA ALA A 93 -7.74 1.14 -0.44
C ALA A 93 -7.01 1.61 -1.70
N THR A 94 -6.71 0.70 -2.65
CA THR A 94 -6.08 1.09 -3.93
C THR A 94 -6.96 2.01 -4.76
N LEU A 95 -8.26 1.70 -4.86
CA LEU A 95 -9.22 2.54 -5.57
C LEU A 95 -9.31 3.92 -4.91
N MET A 96 -9.47 3.96 -3.60
CA MET A 96 -9.53 5.22 -2.85
C MET A 96 -8.24 6.03 -3.03
N ALA A 97 -7.07 5.39 -2.95
CA ALA A 97 -5.79 6.07 -3.07
C ALA A 97 -5.60 6.71 -4.43
N THR A 98 -5.85 5.96 -5.51
CA THR A 98 -5.76 6.49 -6.87
C THR A 98 -6.72 7.65 -7.06
N LEU A 99 -7.98 7.51 -6.62
CA LEU A 99 -8.98 8.56 -6.74
C LEU A 99 -8.58 9.84 -6.00
N LEU A 100 -8.16 9.73 -4.74
CA LEU A 100 -7.78 10.88 -3.92
C LEU A 100 -6.53 11.58 -4.46
N THR A 101 -5.51 10.82 -4.86
CA THR A 101 -4.29 11.38 -5.44
C THR A 101 -4.59 12.12 -6.74
N TYR A 102 -5.27 11.49 -7.71
CA TYR A 102 -5.60 12.17 -8.97
C TYR A 102 -6.57 13.33 -8.79
N SER A 103 -7.51 13.23 -7.84
CA SER A 103 -8.40 14.35 -7.48
C SER A 103 -7.62 15.54 -6.95
N LYS A 104 -6.66 15.32 -6.04
CA LYS A 104 -5.79 16.36 -5.49
C LYS A 104 -4.93 17.01 -6.59
N LEU A 105 -4.27 16.20 -7.42
CA LEU A 105 -3.48 16.70 -8.55
C LEU A 105 -4.31 17.52 -9.55
N SER A 106 -5.56 17.13 -9.77
CA SER A 106 -6.48 17.83 -10.66
C SER A 106 -6.92 19.15 -10.05
N SER A 107 -7.23 19.17 -8.75
CA SER A 107 -7.61 20.38 -8.01
C SER A 107 -6.48 21.42 -8.00
N ASN A 108 -5.23 20.96 -7.84
CA ASN A 108 -4.04 21.81 -7.89
C ASN A 108 -3.63 22.23 -9.31
N SER A 109 -4.40 21.84 -10.34
CA SER A 109 -4.06 22.07 -11.76
C SER A 109 -2.70 21.51 -12.21
N GLU A 110 -2.11 20.58 -11.45
CA GLU A 110 -0.80 19.98 -11.74
C GLU A 110 -0.88 19.03 -12.95
N LEU A 111 -1.96 18.24 -13.04
CA LEU A 111 -2.27 17.42 -14.22
C LEU A 111 -2.41 18.27 -15.49
N THR A 112 -3.08 19.42 -15.38
CA THR A 112 -3.27 20.37 -16.48
C THR A 112 -1.95 21.02 -16.89
N ALA A 113 -1.12 21.42 -15.92
CA ALA A 113 0.20 22.00 -16.18
C ALA A 113 1.12 21.02 -16.92
N LEU A 114 1.15 19.75 -16.51
CA LEU A 114 1.93 18.71 -17.18
C LEU A 114 1.45 18.46 -18.62
N ARG A 115 0.13 18.50 -18.84
CA ARG A 115 -0.46 18.38 -20.19
C ARG A 115 -0.07 19.56 -21.08
N SER A 116 -0.03 20.79 -20.55
CA SER A 116 0.37 21.99 -21.31
C SER A 116 1.83 21.96 -21.77
N VAL A 117 2.71 21.24 -21.07
CA VAL A 117 4.12 21.04 -21.46
C VAL A 117 4.29 19.87 -22.45
N GLY A 118 3.19 19.21 -22.86
CA GLY A 118 3.20 18.12 -23.83
C GLY A 118 3.48 16.74 -23.24
N VAL A 119 3.35 16.56 -21.91
CA VAL A 119 3.48 15.23 -21.30
C VAL A 119 2.24 14.40 -21.65
N ALA A 120 2.46 13.26 -22.32
CA ALA A 120 1.39 12.34 -22.66
C ALA A 120 0.67 11.81 -21.41
N THR A 121 -0.67 11.88 -21.40
CA THR A 121 -1.53 11.39 -20.30
C THR A 121 -1.22 9.94 -19.92
N TRP A 122 -0.89 9.09 -20.91
CA TRP A 122 -0.54 7.69 -20.66
C TRP A 122 0.59 7.51 -19.64
N ARG A 123 1.60 8.39 -19.67
CA ARG A 123 2.74 8.34 -18.73
C ARG A 123 2.32 8.67 -17.29
N MET A 124 1.27 9.47 -17.11
CA MET A 124 0.73 9.81 -15.79
C MET A 124 -0.07 8.64 -15.20
N VAL A 125 -0.65 7.78 -16.04
CA VAL A 125 -1.45 6.62 -15.60
C VAL A 125 -0.59 5.39 -15.28
N MET A 126 0.55 5.24 -15.97
CA MET A 126 1.50 4.13 -15.75
C MET A 126 1.89 3.87 -14.28
N PRO A 127 2.27 4.87 -13.46
CA PRO A 127 2.64 4.60 -12.06
C PRO A 127 1.46 4.10 -11.22
N ALA A 128 0.23 4.56 -11.47
CA ALA A 128 -0.96 4.01 -10.81
C ALA A 128 -1.25 2.57 -11.26
N MET A 129 -1.03 2.24 -12.54
CA MET A 129 -1.16 0.87 -13.04
C MET A 129 -0.13 -0.07 -12.41
N VAL A 130 1.13 0.35 -12.27
CA VAL A 130 2.18 -0.42 -11.58
C VAL A 130 1.83 -0.64 -10.12
N LEU A 131 1.32 0.39 -9.44
CA LEU A 131 0.86 0.29 -8.05
C LEU A 131 -0.32 -0.70 -7.92
N ALA A 132 -1.32 -0.60 -8.79
CA ALA A 132 -2.47 -1.50 -8.82
C ALA A 132 -2.03 -2.95 -9.04
N LEU A 133 -1.15 -3.20 -10.01
CA LEU A 133 -0.62 -4.53 -10.28
C LEU A 133 0.16 -5.09 -9.07
N THR A 134 0.99 -4.26 -8.44
CA THR A 134 1.73 -4.64 -7.21
C THR A 134 0.76 -5.04 -6.11
N MET A 135 -0.32 -4.29 -5.94
CA MET A 135 -1.36 -4.58 -4.94
C MET A 135 -2.19 -5.81 -5.29
N THR A 136 -2.44 -6.09 -6.57
CA THR A 136 -3.04 -7.35 -7.01
C THR A 136 -2.16 -8.54 -6.61
N VAL A 137 -0.84 -8.47 -6.83
CA VAL A 137 0.08 -9.55 -6.42
C VAL A 137 0.11 -9.72 -4.90
N ILE A 138 0.13 -8.62 -4.14
CA ILE A 138 0.05 -8.66 -2.67
C ILE A 138 -1.27 -9.31 -2.24
N THR A 139 -2.39 -8.88 -2.81
CA THR A 139 -3.72 -9.41 -2.48
C THR A 139 -3.82 -10.89 -2.82
N PHE A 140 -3.29 -11.31 -3.97
CA PHE A 140 -3.27 -12.72 -4.39
C PHE A 140 -2.44 -13.58 -3.44
N THR A 141 -1.24 -13.11 -3.07
CA THR A 141 -0.36 -13.81 -2.12
C THR A 141 -1.02 -13.91 -0.74
N PHE A 142 -1.63 -12.81 -0.26
CA PHE A 142 -2.39 -12.83 0.99
C PHE A 142 -3.61 -13.75 0.88
N ASN A 143 -4.32 -13.77 -0.24
CA ASN A 143 -5.48 -14.64 -0.43
C ASN A 143 -5.05 -16.12 -0.35
N GLU A 144 -3.98 -16.50 -1.03
CA GLU A 144 -3.50 -17.88 -1.10
C GLU A 144 -2.88 -18.38 0.21
N VAL A 145 -2.30 -17.50 1.02
CA VAL A 145 -1.71 -17.87 2.33
C VAL A 145 -2.72 -17.75 3.48
N VAL A 146 -3.59 -16.73 3.47
CA VAL A 146 -4.51 -16.42 4.58
C VAL A 146 -5.83 -17.17 4.45
N VAL A 147 -6.43 -17.24 3.26
CA VAL A 147 -7.78 -17.84 3.07
C VAL A 147 -7.82 -19.34 3.39
N PRO A 148 -6.84 -20.20 3.02
CA PRO A 148 -6.87 -21.59 3.47
C PRO A 148 -6.63 -21.73 4.97
N SER A 149 -5.82 -20.84 5.57
CA SER A 149 -5.47 -20.89 6.99
C SER A 149 -6.66 -20.52 7.90
N SER A 150 -7.50 -19.56 7.49
CA SER A 150 -8.70 -19.16 8.25
C SER A 150 -9.92 -20.05 7.97
N LEU A 151 -10.05 -20.64 6.78
CA LEU A 151 -11.12 -21.60 6.47
C LEU A 151 -10.92 -22.97 7.15
N TYR A 152 -9.67 -23.38 7.40
CA TYR A 152 -9.38 -24.64 8.10
C TYR A 152 -9.65 -24.57 9.61
N GLN A 153 -9.43 -23.42 10.25
CA GLN A 153 -9.68 -23.23 11.69
C GLN A 153 -11.14 -22.91 12.03
N ALA A 154 -11.91 -22.35 11.10
CA ALA A 154 -13.35 -22.09 11.30
C ALA A 154 -14.22 -23.35 11.23
N LYS A 155 -13.65 -24.50 10.82
CA LYS A 155 -14.35 -25.79 10.67
C LYS A 155 -14.12 -26.77 11.84
N LEU A 156 -13.33 -26.38 12.85
CA LEU A 156 -13.06 -27.10 14.10
C LEU A 156 -13.69 -26.33 15.27
#